data_AF-A0A844G7W0-F1
#
_entry.id   AF-A0A844G7W0-F1
#
_cell.length_a   1.000
_cell.length_b   1.000
_cell.length_c   1.000
_cell.angle_alpha   90.00
_cell.angle_beta   90.00
_cell.angle_gamma   90.00
#
_symmetry.space_group_name_H-M   'P 1'
#
loop_
_entity.id
_entity.type
_entity.pdbx_description
1 polymer ?
#
loop_
_entity_poly.entity_id
_entity_poly.type
_entity_poly.pdbx_seq_one_letter_code
_entity_poly.pdbx_strand_id
1 'polypeptide(L)'
;MASKAEGGIMPDSATHRKLTKFTLSAAPALFAGQDTAELIHHACLLPDLVQNGEPDAMRVCFELDGIPFHYLPDVPLENLYRHHYRDAAGTVKRCRSFNNHHYDFAIKGLTRSLSRILELLRTGRNDEAMKTTGMLLHVLQDNSFGVHTLEGVGGTDVFFFDRLELWRESPFQRLCRLSCSDTSPQLSRQPEALGGSVDEASLRIYRRWCNAIRLGRRKCVEVLLNSKADLQPMTAASVLLGADVLQTLNALYQNNEKSGQKIPLTEFEPYESPVRKLAETANGNSIFSISLEEHLFYQFPEHLFEFFSTGVQATGDAPVHYELINNNVTEQYGILLPGKSEQWRIRFPKHRFGMKFSVERGSAQIILTDPKLQCLGKPPHSLVH
;
A
#
# COMPACT_ATOMS: atom_id res chain seq x y z
N MET A 1 14.79 -44.36 -6.97
CA MET A 1 14.57 -44.14 -5.52
C MET A 1 14.39 -42.64 -5.33
N ALA A 2 13.15 -42.21 -5.13
CA ALA A 2 12.77 -40.81 -5.03
C ALA A 2 13.13 -40.29 -3.63
N SER A 3 14.02 -39.29 -3.56
CA SER A 3 14.24 -38.52 -2.34
C SER A 3 13.05 -37.59 -2.14
N LYS A 4 12.37 -37.74 -1.00
CA LYS A 4 11.37 -36.81 -0.50
C LYS A 4 11.97 -35.39 -0.51
N ALA A 5 11.35 -34.49 -1.27
CA ALA A 5 11.57 -33.07 -1.11
C ALA A 5 11.06 -32.70 0.29
N GLU A 6 11.97 -32.29 1.18
CA GLU A 6 11.63 -31.64 2.43
C GLU A 6 10.83 -30.37 2.10
N GLY A 7 9.70 -30.22 2.80
CA GLY A 7 8.74 -29.14 2.58
C GLY A 7 9.42 -27.77 2.60
N GLY A 8 9.06 -26.95 1.61
CA GLY A 8 9.50 -25.57 1.52
C GLY A 8 9.21 -24.84 2.82
N ILE A 9 10.26 -24.38 3.49
CA ILE A 9 10.15 -23.55 4.69
C ILE A 9 9.76 -22.15 4.20
N MET A 10 8.44 -21.93 4.11
CA MET A 10 7.81 -20.61 4.21
C MET A 10 8.24 -19.95 5.55
N PRO A 11 8.22 -18.61 5.68
CA PRO A 11 8.47 -17.96 6.97
C PRO A 11 7.67 -18.65 8.08
N ASP A 12 8.34 -18.96 9.20
CA ASP A 12 7.75 -19.90 10.15
C ASP A 12 6.41 -19.37 10.69
N SER A 13 5.47 -20.28 10.90
CA SER A 13 4.20 -19.96 11.55
C SER A 13 4.38 -19.34 12.95
N ALA A 14 5.59 -19.37 13.53
CA ALA A 14 5.88 -18.72 14.80
C ALA A 14 6.05 -17.20 14.65
N THR A 15 6.54 -16.72 13.50
CA THR A 15 6.79 -15.30 13.23
C THR A 15 5.47 -14.55 13.08
N HIS A 16 4.51 -15.10 12.32
CA HIS A 16 3.15 -14.54 12.24
C HIS A 16 2.46 -14.49 13.62
N ARG A 17 2.59 -15.56 14.41
CA ARG A 17 2.08 -15.60 15.78
C ARG A 17 2.70 -14.50 16.65
N LYS A 18 4.02 -14.34 16.61
CA LYS A 18 4.72 -13.29 17.38
C LYS A 18 4.30 -11.88 16.95
N LEU A 19 4.32 -11.58 15.65
CA LEU A 19 3.88 -10.29 15.11
C LEU A 19 2.42 -9.99 15.47
N THR A 20 1.55 -10.99 15.37
CA THR A 20 0.13 -10.87 15.74
C THR A 20 -0.02 -10.63 17.24
N LYS A 21 0.73 -11.33 18.09
CA LYS A 21 0.72 -11.08 19.54
C LYS A 21 1.15 -9.65 19.89
N PHE A 22 2.22 -9.15 19.28
CA PHE A 22 2.64 -7.75 19.47
C PHE A 22 1.58 -6.77 18.95
N THR A 23 0.95 -7.06 17.83
CA THR A 23 -0.14 -6.26 17.27
C THR A 23 -1.32 -6.17 18.24
N LEU A 24 -1.75 -7.30 18.80
CA LEU A 24 -2.85 -7.37 19.77
C LEU A 24 -2.54 -6.64 21.08
N SER A 25 -1.26 -6.57 21.48
CA SER A 25 -0.86 -5.80 22.67
C SER A 25 -1.03 -4.27 22.52
N ALA A 26 -1.09 -3.78 21.29
CA ALA A 26 -1.34 -2.38 20.96
C ALA A 26 -2.78 -2.13 20.46
N ALA A 27 -3.64 -3.16 20.47
CA ALA A 27 -4.98 -3.10 19.90
C ALA A 27 -6.00 -2.43 20.83
N PRO A 28 -7.08 -1.85 20.29
CA PRO A 28 -8.19 -1.39 21.10
C PRO A 28 -8.93 -2.56 21.77
N ALA A 29 -9.68 -2.26 22.84
CA ALA A 29 -10.35 -3.25 23.70
C ALA A 29 -11.20 -4.29 22.95
N LEU A 30 -11.82 -3.90 21.82
CA LEU A 30 -12.60 -4.79 20.95
C LEU A 30 -11.83 -6.04 20.50
N PHE A 31 -10.51 -5.94 20.32
CA PHE A 31 -9.66 -7.03 19.85
C PHE A 31 -8.69 -7.55 20.92
N ALA A 32 -8.61 -6.87 22.07
CA ALA A 32 -7.65 -7.16 23.14
C ALA A 32 -8.23 -8.04 24.27
N GLY A 33 -9.51 -8.43 24.21
CA GLY A 33 -10.08 -9.42 25.13
C GLY A 33 -9.40 -10.77 24.99
N GLN A 34 -9.28 -11.55 26.08
CA GLN A 34 -8.53 -12.80 26.10
C GLN A 34 -9.00 -13.78 24.99
N ASP A 35 -10.28 -14.13 24.97
CA ASP A 35 -10.83 -15.07 23.99
C ASP A 35 -10.72 -14.55 22.55
N THR A 36 -10.97 -13.25 22.34
CA THR A 36 -10.86 -12.61 21.02
C THR A 36 -9.41 -12.59 20.52
N ALA A 37 -8.46 -12.26 21.38
CA ALA A 37 -7.05 -12.20 21.04
C ALA A 37 -6.49 -13.59 20.72
N GLU A 38 -6.90 -14.61 21.48
CA GLU A 38 -6.55 -16.01 21.20
C GLU A 38 -7.09 -16.47 19.84
N LEU A 39 -8.35 -16.18 19.52
CA LEU A 39 -8.95 -16.49 18.22
C LEU A 39 -8.20 -15.83 17.05
N ILE A 40 -7.90 -14.53 17.14
CA ILE A 40 -7.12 -13.81 16.11
C ILE A 40 -5.73 -14.43 15.96
N HIS A 41 -5.05 -14.69 17.09
CA HIS A 41 -3.71 -15.26 17.13
C HIS A 41 -3.66 -16.67 16.54
N HIS A 42 -4.70 -17.50 16.70
CA HIS A 42 -4.80 -18.79 16.03
C HIS A 42 -5.12 -18.65 14.54
N ALA A 43 -6.04 -17.76 14.20
CA ALA A 43 -6.51 -17.59 12.83
C ALA A 43 -5.47 -16.95 11.89
N CYS A 44 -4.45 -16.28 12.42
CA CYS A 44 -3.35 -15.71 11.62
C CYS A 44 -2.51 -16.75 10.88
N LEU A 45 -2.76 -18.05 11.06
CA LEU A 45 -2.08 -19.11 10.30
C LEU A 45 -2.96 -19.75 9.24
N LEU A 46 -4.26 -19.42 9.20
CA LEU A 46 -5.19 -20.04 8.26
C LEU A 46 -4.79 -19.85 6.79
N PRO A 47 -4.29 -18.70 6.33
CA PRO A 47 -3.97 -18.52 4.91
C PRO A 47 -2.96 -19.57 4.38
N ASP A 48 -1.94 -19.93 5.16
CA ASP A 48 -0.97 -20.98 4.80
C ASP A 48 -1.58 -22.39 4.75
N LEU A 49 -2.69 -22.61 5.45
CA LEU A 49 -3.36 -23.90 5.53
C LEU A 49 -4.38 -24.13 4.41
N VAL A 50 -4.68 -23.10 3.61
CA VAL A 50 -5.59 -23.18 2.45
C VAL A 50 -5.13 -24.25 1.46
N GLN A 51 -3.84 -24.31 1.15
CA GLN A 51 -3.27 -25.30 0.23
C GLN A 51 -3.44 -26.75 0.73
N ASN A 52 -3.57 -26.93 2.04
CA ASN A 52 -3.77 -28.22 2.68
C ASN A 52 -5.26 -28.62 2.74
N GLY A 53 -6.16 -27.78 2.22
CA GLY A 53 -7.60 -28.02 2.25
C GLY A 53 -8.20 -27.95 3.66
N GLU A 54 -7.57 -27.21 4.59
CA GLU A 54 -8.08 -27.08 5.95
C GLU A 54 -9.47 -26.40 5.93
N PRO A 55 -10.53 -27.04 6.47
CA PRO A 55 -11.89 -26.54 6.31
C PRO A 55 -12.15 -25.13 6.83
N ASP A 56 -11.58 -24.77 7.99
CA ASP A 56 -11.73 -23.43 8.54
C ASP A 56 -11.01 -22.41 7.64
N ALA A 57 -9.78 -22.69 7.20
CA ALA A 57 -9.04 -21.87 6.26
C ALA A 57 -9.81 -21.67 4.96
N MET A 58 -10.38 -22.73 4.37
CA MET A 58 -11.20 -22.64 3.15
C MET A 58 -12.47 -21.81 3.35
N ARG A 59 -13.09 -21.86 4.55
CA ARG A 59 -14.30 -21.06 4.85
C ARG A 59 -13.99 -19.58 4.95
N VAL A 60 -12.86 -19.24 5.56
CA VAL A 60 -12.54 -17.85 5.89
C VAL A 60 -11.66 -17.19 4.81
N CYS A 61 -10.99 -18.00 3.97
CA CYS A 61 -10.19 -17.51 2.84
C CYS A 61 -11.02 -16.76 1.82
N PHE A 62 -10.40 -15.70 1.31
CA PHE A 62 -10.91 -14.90 0.22
C PHE A 62 -10.03 -15.12 -1.00
N GLU A 63 -10.67 -15.45 -2.12
CA GLU A 63 -10.04 -15.52 -3.45
C GLU A 63 -10.52 -14.37 -4.33
N LEU A 64 -9.59 -13.78 -5.06
CA LEU A 64 -9.85 -12.80 -6.10
C LEU A 64 -9.33 -13.36 -7.42
N ASP A 65 -10.21 -13.48 -8.41
CA ASP A 65 -9.87 -14.01 -9.74
C ASP A 65 -9.18 -15.39 -9.69
N GLY A 66 -9.58 -16.24 -8.73
CA GLY A 66 -9.03 -17.58 -8.50
C GLY A 66 -7.68 -17.62 -7.78
N ILE A 67 -7.23 -16.49 -7.22
CA ILE A 67 -5.98 -16.37 -6.45
C ILE A 67 -6.32 -16.02 -4.99
N PRO A 68 -5.82 -16.79 -4.00
CA PRO A 68 -5.97 -16.44 -2.59
C PRO A 68 -5.36 -15.07 -2.28
N PHE A 69 -6.07 -14.26 -1.48
CA PHE A 69 -5.71 -12.86 -1.24
C PHE A 69 -4.36 -12.64 -0.51
N HIS A 70 -3.74 -13.69 0.05
CA HIS A 70 -2.40 -13.59 0.63
C HIS A 70 -1.26 -13.72 -0.39
N TYR A 71 -1.54 -14.10 -1.65
CA TYR A 71 -0.55 -14.07 -2.74
C TYR A 71 -0.72 -12.81 -3.59
N LEU A 72 -0.22 -11.67 -3.09
CA LEU A 72 -0.27 -10.43 -3.86
C LEU A 72 0.53 -10.54 -5.16
N PRO A 73 -0.02 -10.08 -6.31
CA PRO A 73 0.72 -10.07 -7.56
C PRO A 73 1.96 -9.17 -7.51
N ASP A 74 3.07 -9.64 -8.06
CA ASP A 74 4.23 -8.78 -8.31
C ASP A 74 3.94 -7.77 -9.42
N VAL A 75 4.37 -6.52 -9.21
CA VAL A 75 4.35 -5.47 -10.23
C VAL A 75 5.76 -4.89 -10.36
N PRO A 76 6.55 -5.36 -11.33
CA PRO A 76 7.86 -4.79 -11.58
C PRO A 76 7.68 -3.40 -12.21
N LEU A 77 8.21 -2.37 -11.53
CA LEU A 77 8.12 -0.97 -11.98
C LEU A 77 8.95 -0.70 -13.24
N GLU A 78 9.66 -1.70 -13.77
CA GLU A 78 10.39 -1.62 -15.03
C GLU A 78 9.54 -1.26 -16.24
N ASN A 79 8.26 -1.59 -16.18
CA ASN A 79 7.30 -1.20 -17.19
C ASN A 79 7.11 0.31 -17.28
N LEU A 80 7.43 1.07 -16.23
CA LEU A 80 7.34 2.54 -16.22
C LEU A 80 8.47 3.21 -17.03
N TYR A 81 9.64 2.57 -17.18
CA TYR A 81 10.81 3.22 -17.78
C TYR A 81 11.33 2.60 -19.09
N ARG A 82 10.92 1.38 -19.44
CA ARG A 82 11.49 0.66 -20.61
C ARG A 82 10.95 1.09 -21.98
N HIS A 83 9.73 1.65 -22.08
CA HIS A 83 9.07 1.77 -23.38
C HIS A 83 8.64 3.20 -23.71
N HIS A 84 9.44 3.88 -24.53
CA HIS A 84 9.15 5.20 -25.09
C HIS A 84 9.32 5.24 -26.61
N TYR A 85 8.54 6.07 -27.29
CA TYR A 85 8.67 6.37 -28.72
C TYR A 85 8.68 7.88 -28.95
N ARG A 86 9.19 8.32 -30.10
CA ARG A 86 9.07 9.72 -30.55
C ARG A 86 7.89 9.83 -31.51
N ASP A 87 6.98 10.76 -31.26
CA ASP A 87 5.88 11.06 -32.18
C ASP A 87 6.35 11.94 -33.36
N ALA A 88 5.43 12.23 -34.28
CA ALA A 88 5.71 13.04 -35.48
C ALA A 88 6.15 14.48 -35.15
N ALA A 89 5.83 15.00 -33.97
CA ALA A 89 6.27 16.30 -33.48
C ALA A 89 7.62 16.23 -32.74
N GLY A 90 8.23 15.04 -32.63
CA GLY A 90 9.50 14.81 -31.94
C GLY A 90 9.38 14.64 -30.42
N THR A 91 8.15 14.65 -29.88
CA THR A 91 7.87 14.49 -28.45
C THR A 91 8.05 13.03 -28.05
N VAL A 92 8.73 12.77 -26.94
CA VAL A 92 8.92 11.42 -26.42
C VAL A 92 7.73 11.04 -25.54
N LYS A 93 7.03 9.96 -25.90
CA LYS A 93 5.81 9.46 -25.24
C LYS A 93 5.99 8.02 -24.81
N ARG A 94 5.27 7.60 -23.76
CA ARG A 94 5.24 6.18 -23.35
C ARG A 94 4.54 5.32 -24.41
N CYS A 95 5.09 4.14 -24.72
CA CYS A 95 4.51 3.26 -25.74
C CYS A 95 3.24 2.53 -25.30
N ARG A 96 3.03 2.37 -23.99
CA ARG A 96 1.89 1.64 -23.43
C ARG A 96 1.47 2.23 -22.09
N SER A 97 0.21 2.04 -21.75
CA SER A 97 -0.32 2.36 -20.42
C SER A 97 0.32 1.46 -19.36
N PHE A 98 0.58 2.03 -18.19
CA PHE A 98 0.96 1.26 -17.00
C PHE A 98 -0.25 0.59 -16.37
N ASN A 99 -0.04 -0.63 -15.85
CA ASN A 99 -1.05 -1.37 -15.11
C ASN A 99 -0.43 -1.83 -13.78
N ASN A 100 -1.12 -1.56 -12.68
CA ASN A 100 -0.67 -1.85 -11.32
C ASN A 100 -1.53 -2.97 -10.71
N HIS A 101 -1.33 -4.20 -11.18
CA HIS A 101 -2.10 -5.36 -10.70
C HIS A 101 -2.02 -5.56 -9.18
N HIS A 102 -0.87 -5.27 -8.56
CA HIS A 102 -0.69 -5.29 -7.11
C HIS A 102 -1.66 -4.34 -6.41
N TYR A 103 -1.75 -3.08 -6.88
CA TYR A 103 -2.70 -2.11 -6.36
C TYR A 103 -4.14 -2.62 -6.51
N ASP A 104 -4.53 -3.04 -7.71
CA ASP A 104 -5.91 -3.46 -7.98
C ASP A 104 -6.33 -4.65 -7.13
N PHE A 105 -5.42 -5.61 -6.94
CA PHE A 105 -5.64 -6.79 -6.13
C PHE A 105 -5.70 -6.45 -4.63
N ALA A 106 -4.73 -5.66 -4.14
CA ALA A 106 -4.65 -5.25 -2.74
C ALA A 106 -5.86 -4.43 -2.30
N ILE A 107 -6.27 -3.42 -3.08
CA ILE A 107 -7.41 -2.56 -2.72
C ILE A 107 -8.71 -3.36 -2.67
N LYS A 108 -8.95 -4.25 -3.63
CA LYS A 108 -10.15 -5.10 -3.64
C LYS A 108 -10.21 -5.99 -2.39
N GLY A 109 -9.11 -6.67 -2.05
CA GLY A 109 -9.13 -7.56 -0.89
C GLY A 109 -9.12 -6.84 0.46
N LEU A 110 -8.46 -5.67 0.58
CA LEU A 110 -8.59 -4.82 1.77
C LEU A 110 -10.04 -4.38 1.96
N THR A 111 -10.66 -3.82 0.92
CA THR A 111 -12.05 -3.35 0.95
C THR A 111 -13.00 -4.46 1.36
N ARG A 112 -12.85 -5.65 0.77
CA ARG A 112 -13.67 -6.81 1.12
C ARG A 112 -13.44 -7.28 2.55
N SER A 113 -12.19 -7.41 2.98
CA SER A 113 -11.84 -7.92 4.31
C SER A 113 -12.39 -6.99 5.40
N LEU A 114 -12.16 -5.68 5.26
CA LEU A 114 -12.68 -4.67 6.18
C LEU A 114 -14.22 -4.68 6.21
N SER A 115 -14.87 -4.68 5.04
CA SER A 115 -16.35 -4.75 4.95
C SER A 115 -16.90 -5.99 5.65
N ARG A 116 -16.27 -7.15 5.39
CA ARG A 116 -16.71 -8.43 5.94
C ARG A 116 -16.54 -8.49 7.46
N ILE A 117 -15.40 -8.02 7.99
CA ILE A 117 -15.18 -7.97 9.44
C ILE A 117 -16.24 -7.08 10.09
N LEU A 118 -16.51 -5.90 9.54
CA LEU A 118 -17.53 -4.99 10.07
C LEU A 118 -18.95 -5.56 10.00
N GLU A 119 -19.31 -6.22 8.89
CA GLU A 119 -20.59 -6.92 8.75
C GLU A 119 -20.75 -8.02 9.81
N LEU A 120 -19.73 -8.85 10.01
CA LEU A 120 -19.73 -9.94 10.99
C LEU A 120 -19.87 -9.41 12.42
N LEU A 121 -19.14 -8.35 12.77
CA LEU A 121 -19.27 -7.68 14.08
C LEU A 121 -20.68 -7.13 14.29
N ARG A 122 -21.23 -6.42 13.29
CA ARG A 122 -22.58 -5.82 13.38
C ARG A 122 -23.71 -6.85 13.44
N THR A 123 -23.49 -8.04 12.91
CA THR A 123 -24.45 -9.16 12.95
C THR A 123 -24.22 -10.11 14.12
N GLY A 124 -23.32 -9.78 15.04
CA GLY A 124 -23.04 -10.58 16.25
C GLY A 124 -22.23 -11.86 16.00
N ARG A 125 -21.68 -12.04 14.80
CA ARG A 125 -20.83 -13.18 14.42
C ARG A 125 -19.37 -12.93 14.78
N ASN A 126 -19.11 -12.64 16.05
CA ASN A 126 -17.82 -12.16 16.54
C ASN A 126 -16.66 -13.13 16.26
N ASP A 127 -16.85 -14.44 16.47
CA ASP A 127 -15.79 -15.43 16.24
C ASP A 127 -15.30 -15.43 14.79
N GLU A 128 -16.22 -15.37 13.83
CA GLU A 128 -15.89 -15.30 12.41
C GLU A 128 -15.23 -13.96 12.06
N ALA A 129 -15.62 -12.87 12.73
CA ALA A 129 -14.96 -11.57 12.59
C ALA A 129 -13.51 -11.64 13.08
N MET A 130 -13.25 -12.28 14.22
CA MET A 130 -11.91 -12.48 14.78
C MET A 130 -11.05 -13.37 13.87
N LYS A 131 -11.63 -14.46 13.32
CA LYS A 131 -10.94 -15.32 12.35
C LYS A 131 -10.56 -14.54 11.09
N THR A 132 -11.51 -13.79 10.52
CA THR A 132 -11.26 -12.95 9.34
C THR A 132 -10.21 -11.87 9.62
N THR A 133 -10.21 -11.32 10.85
CA THR A 133 -9.20 -10.34 11.30
C THR A 133 -7.81 -10.98 11.37
N GLY A 134 -7.68 -12.19 11.92
CA GLY A 134 -6.41 -12.93 11.94
C GLY A 134 -5.83 -13.16 10.55
N MET A 135 -6.67 -13.51 9.58
CA MET A 135 -6.25 -13.68 8.18
C MET A 135 -5.79 -12.37 7.54
N LEU A 136 -6.51 -11.27 7.78
CA LEU A 136 -6.08 -9.96 7.29
C LEU A 136 -4.71 -9.56 7.88
N LEU A 137 -4.48 -9.82 9.17
CA LEU A 137 -3.18 -9.56 9.79
C LEU A 137 -2.06 -10.41 9.17
N HIS A 138 -2.31 -11.68 8.88
CA HIS A 138 -1.35 -12.55 8.19
C HIS A 138 -0.94 -11.96 6.83
N VAL A 139 -1.92 -11.65 5.99
CA VAL A 139 -1.71 -11.08 4.64
C VAL A 139 -0.84 -9.82 4.71
N LEU A 140 -1.14 -8.92 5.65
CA LEU A 140 -0.36 -7.70 5.84
C LEU A 140 1.09 -8.01 6.26
N GLN A 141 1.26 -8.99 7.16
CA GLN A 141 2.55 -9.39 7.71
C GLN A 141 3.45 -10.11 6.71
N ASP A 142 2.90 -10.92 5.79
CA ASP A 142 3.66 -11.61 4.75
C ASP A 142 4.52 -10.63 3.96
N ASN A 143 3.90 -9.60 3.37
CA ASN A 143 4.65 -8.65 2.56
C ASN A 143 5.33 -7.54 3.40
N SER A 144 5.07 -7.44 4.71
CA SER A 144 5.75 -6.46 5.57
C SER A 144 6.91 -7.01 6.40
N PHE A 145 7.02 -8.34 6.55
CA PHE A 145 8.10 -9.01 7.26
C PHE A 145 8.60 -10.29 6.54
N GLY A 146 9.90 -10.58 6.62
CA GLY A 146 10.50 -11.75 5.98
C GLY A 146 10.72 -11.62 4.47
N VAL A 147 10.87 -12.77 3.81
CA VAL A 147 11.28 -12.89 2.41
C VAL A 147 10.28 -12.29 1.42
N HIS A 148 8.98 -12.38 1.72
CA HIS A 148 7.90 -11.85 0.87
C HIS A 148 7.85 -10.32 0.82
N THR A 149 8.72 -9.62 1.56
CA THR A 149 8.93 -8.17 1.38
C THR A 149 9.74 -7.84 0.11
N LEU A 150 10.42 -8.83 -0.49
CA LEU A 150 11.06 -8.67 -1.78
C LEU A 150 10.04 -8.46 -2.90
N GLU A 151 8.87 -9.09 -2.77
CA GLU A 151 7.74 -9.03 -3.68
C GLU A 151 6.96 -7.71 -3.56
N GLY A 152 5.88 -7.61 -4.32
CA GLY A 152 4.89 -6.54 -4.26
C GLY A 152 5.29 -5.29 -5.05
N VAL A 153 4.87 -4.10 -4.58
CA VAL A 153 5.06 -2.84 -5.34
C VAL A 153 6.55 -2.55 -5.62
N GLY A 154 6.92 -2.57 -6.90
CA GLY A 154 8.32 -2.39 -7.32
C GLY A 154 9.29 -3.40 -6.75
N GLY A 155 8.75 -4.58 -6.41
CA GLY A 155 9.51 -5.73 -5.94
C GLY A 155 10.02 -6.60 -7.07
N THR A 156 10.47 -7.77 -6.68
CA THR A 156 10.91 -8.87 -7.53
C THR A 156 10.52 -10.17 -6.84
N ASP A 157 10.50 -11.28 -7.60
CA ASP A 157 10.24 -12.59 -7.00
C ASP A 157 11.31 -12.96 -5.96
N VAL A 158 10.92 -13.80 -5.01
CA VAL A 158 11.77 -14.21 -3.86
C VAL A 158 13.08 -14.93 -4.24
N PHE A 159 13.19 -15.46 -5.47
CA PHE A 159 14.38 -16.17 -5.95
C PHE A 159 15.32 -15.29 -6.79
N PHE A 160 15.02 -14.01 -6.94
CA PHE A 160 15.82 -13.09 -7.76
C PHE A 160 17.29 -13.08 -7.38
N PHE A 161 17.61 -12.96 -6.08
CA PHE A 161 18.99 -12.88 -5.62
C PHE A 161 19.74 -14.21 -5.75
N ASP A 162 19.05 -15.35 -5.58
CA ASP A 162 19.62 -16.67 -5.82
C ASP A 162 20.13 -16.82 -7.26
N ARG A 163 19.36 -16.33 -8.23
CA ARG A 163 19.73 -16.39 -9.66
C ARG A 163 20.92 -15.50 -10.04
N LEU A 164 21.34 -14.58 -9.17
CA LEU A 164 22.54 -13.77 -9.41
C LEU A 164 23.83 -14.56 -9.10
N GLU A 165 23.73 -15.68 -8.38
CA GLU A 165 24.87 -16.54 -8.02
C GLU A 165 26.02 -15.80 -7.30
N LEU A 166 25.72 -14.70 -6.60
CA LEU A 166 26.71 -13.87 -5.89
C LEU A 166 27.01 -14.35 -4.46
N TRP A 167 26.19 -15.25 -3.91
CA TRP A 167 26.29 -15.71 -2.52
C TRP A 167 26.62 -17.20 -2.44
N ARG A 168 27.41 -17.58 -1.42
CA ARG A 168 27.74 -18.98 -1.12
C ARG A 168 26.55 -19.76 -0.55
N GLU A 169 25.67 -19.07 0.16
CA GLU A 169 24.42 -19.59 0.72
C GLU A 169 23.26 -18.97 -0.06
N SER A 170 22.19 -19.75 -0.29
CA SER A 170 20.95 -19.29 -0.92
C SER A 170 20.38 -18.06 -0.18
N PRO A 171 20.29 -16.89 -0.85
CA PRO A 171 19.60 -15.72 -0.32
C PRO A 171 18.17 -16.01 0.15
N PHE A 172 17.39 -16.76 -0.63
CA PHE A 172 16.05 -17.20 -0.24
C PHE A 172 16.04 -17.94 1.11
N GLN A 173 16.83 -19.01 1.23
CA GLN A 173 16.88 -19.80 2.47
C GLN A 173 17.30 -18.96 3.68
N ARG A 174 18.23 -18.03 3.47
CA ARG A 174 18.71 -17.12 4.50
C ARG A 174 17.62 -16.15 4.96
N LEU A 175 16.84 -15.61 4.03
CA LEU A 175 15.73 -14.69 4.35
C LEU A 175 14.52 -15.41 4.95
N CYS A 176 14.28 -16.68 4.62
CA CYS A 176 13.24 -17.49 5.28
C CYS A 176 13.52 -17.74 6.76
N ARG A 177 14.78 -17.64 7.21
CA ARG A 177 15.17 -17.82 8.62
C ARG A 177 15.11 -16.53 9.44
N LEU A 178 14.64 -15.43 8.86
CA LEU A 178 14.44 -14.20 9.62
C LEU A 178 13.33 -14.41 10.66
N SER A 179 13.64 -14.11 11.92
CA SER A 179 12.68 -14.06 13.01
C SER A 179 12.65 -12.64 13.58
N CYS A 180 11.47 -12.17 13.96
CA CYS A 180 11.36 -10.99 14.79
C CYS A 180 11.90 -11.26 16.21
N SER A 181 12.22 -10.20 16.94
CA SER A 181 12.66 -10.29 18.33
C SER A 181 11.59 -10.93 19.24
N ASP A 182 12.02 -11.53 20.35
CA ASP A 182 11.11 -11.98 21.41
C ASP A 182 10.62 -10.82 22.30
N THR A 183 11.25 -9.65 22.19
CA THR A 183 10.82 -8.41 22.84
C THR A 183 9.87 -7.61 21.97
N SER A 184 8.85 -7.03 22.60
CA SER A 184 7.92 -6.14 21.91
C SER A 184 8.66 -4.96 21.27
N PRO A 185 8.38 -4.63 20.00
CA PRO A 185 9.05 -3.53 19.34
C PRO A 185 8.63 -2.19 19.95
N GLN A 186 9.54 -1.21 19.91
CA GLN A 186 9.18 0.17 20.18
C GLN A 186 8.51 0.77 18.94
N LEU A 187 7.23 1.14 19.06
CA LEU A 187 6.50 1.77 17.98
C LEU A 187 6.91 3.24 17.83
N SER A 188 7.01 3.72 16.59
CA SER A 188 7.38 5.12 16.28
C SER A 188 6.26 6.11 16.62
N ARG A 189 5.02 5.62 16.69
CA ARG A 189 3.83 6.37 17.09
C ARG A 189 2.78 5.43 17.67
N GLN A 190 1.73 6.02 18.24
CA GLN A 190 0.52 5.27 18.60
C GLN A 190 -0.23 4.80 17.34
N PRO A 191 -0.95 3.67 17.42
CA PRO A 191 -1.86 3.25 16.36
C PRO A 191 -2.94 4.31 16.10
N GLU A 192 -3.29 4.50 14.83
CA GLU A 192 -4.26 5.50 14.40
C GLU A 192 -5.33 4.88 13.49
N ALA A 193 -6.56 5.39 13.58
CA ALA A 193 -7.61 5.00 12.64
C ALA A 193 -7.32 5.65 11.27
N LEU A 194 -7.19 4.81 10.25
CA LEU A 194 -6.92 5.19 8.89
C LEU A 194 -8.25 5.33 8.15
N GLY A 195 -8.83 6.51 8.21
CA GLY A 195 -9.98 6.91 7.40
C GLY A 195 -11.36 6.71 8.03
N GLY A 196 -12.35 7.38 7.41
CA GLY A 196 -13.74 7.43 7.90
C GLY A 196 -14.69 6.45 7.22
N SER A 197 -14.27 5.80 6.14
CA SER A 197 -15.04 4.78 5.42
C SER A 197 -14.14 3.59 5.07
N VAL A 198 -14.74 2.46 4.68
CA VAL A 198 -13.96 1.29 4.22
C VAL A 198 -13.11 1.62 3.01
N ASP A 199 -13.63 2.43 2.08
CA ASP A 199 -12.92 2.85 0.88
C ASP A 199 -11.71 3.73 1.19
N GLU A 200 -11.88 4.75 2.04
CA GLU A 200 -10.76 5.59 2.49
C GLU A 200 -9.72 4.76 3.23
N ALA A 201 -10.20 3.89 4.12
CA ALA A 201 -9.35 3.02 4.94
C ALA A 201 -8.50 2.09 4.09
N SER A 202 -9.09 1.46 3.09
CA SER A 202 -8.38 0.56 2.19
C SER A 202 -7.23 1.27 1.47
N LEU A 203 -7.46 2.49 0.98
CA LEU A 203 -6.43 3.28 0.31
C LEU A 203 -5.29 3.69 1.26
N ARG A 204 -5.61 4.14 2.48
CA ARG A 204 -4.61 4.58 3.45
C ARG A 204 -3.84 3.41 4.07
N ILE A 205 -4.51 2.29 4.35
CA ILE A 205 -3.87 1.04 4.77
C ILE A 205 -2.91 0.56 3.67
N TYR A 206 -3.35 0.57 2.41
CA TYR A 206 -2.48 0.18 1.29
C TYR A 206 -1.21 1.04 1.19
N ARG A 207 -1.32 2.36 1.41
CA ARG A 207 -0.14 3.24 1.50
C ARG A 207 0.80 2.85 2.64
N ARG A 208 0.27 2.62 3.84
CA ARG A 208 1.07 2.18 5.00
C ARG A 208 1.72 0.83 4.74
N TRP A 209 1.01 -0.09 4.09
CA TRP A 209 1.51 -1.40 3.69
C TRP A 209 2.65 -1.29 2.68
N CYS A 210 2.50 -0.49 1.62
CA CYS A 210 3.56 -0.21 0.65
C CYS A 210 4.82 0.37 1.32
N ASN A 211 4.67 1.23 2.32
CA ASN A 211 5.80 1.76 3.08
C ASN A 211 6.48 0.68 3.93
N ALA A 212 5.71 -0.20 4.57
CA ALA A 212 6.24 -1.34 5.32
C ALA A 212 6.97 -2.33 4.42
N ILE A 213 6.41 -2.67 3.25
CA ILE A 213 7.03 -3.50 2.21
C ILE A 213 8.39 -2.91 1.80
N ARG A 214 8.42 -1.62 1.43
CA ARG A 214 9.67 -0.94 1.01
C ARG A 214 10.72 -0.93 2.12
N LEU A 215 10.32 -0.74 3.38
CA LEU A 215 11.23 -0.81 4.52
C LEU A 215 11.76 -2.23 4.70
N GLY A 216 10.88 -3.24 4.66
CA GLY A 216 11.23 -4.65 4.76
C GLY A 216 12.21 -5.07 3.67
N ARG A 217 11.94 -4.69 2.42
CA ARG A 217 12.83 -4.94 1.28
C ARG A 217 14.23 -4.39 1.49
N ARG A 218 14.34 -3.13 1.94
CA ARG A 218 15.64 -2.52 2.27
C ARG A 218 16.36 -3.33 3.34
N LYS A 219 15.64 -3.79 4.36
CA LYS A 219 16.20 -4.59 5.45
C LYS A 219 16.62 -5.98 5.01
N CYS A 220 15.87 -6.65 4.13
CA CYS A 220 16.29 -7.91 3.51
C CYS A 220 17.57 -7.72 2.70
N VAL A 221 17.67 -6.68 1.88
CA VAL A 221 18.91 -6.37 1.13
C VAL A 221 20.07 -6.07 2.09
N GLU A 222 19.83 -5.30 3.15
CA GLU A 222 20.83 -5.07 4.20
C GLU A 222 21.31 -6.38 4.85
N VAL A 223 20.41 -7.34 5.14
CA VAL A 223 20.78 -8.68 5.65
C VAL A 223 21.66 -9.42 4.65
N LEU A 224 21.28 -9.44 3.38
CA LEU A 224 22.02 -10.16 2.34
C LEU A 224 23.44 -9.61 2.17
N LEU A 225 23.58 -8.28 2.21
CA LEU A 225 24.87 -7.60 2.12
C LEU A 225 25.68 -7.68 3.43
N ASN A 226 24.99 -7.59 4.58
CA ASN A 226 25.58 -7.54 5.91
C ASN A 226 24.87 -8.52 6.85
N SER A 227 25.58 -9.54 7.35
CA SER A 227 24.98 -10.61 8.17
C SER A 227 24.41 -10.22 9.53
N LYS A 228 24.38 -8.93 9.88
CA LYS A 228 23.91 -8.40 11.17
C LYS A 228 23.04 -7.16 10.97
N ALA A 229 21.97 -7.25 10.17
CA ALA A 229 21.02 -6.15 10.05
C ALA A 229 20.08 -6.13 11.27
N ASP A 230 19.80 -4.93 11.78
CA ASP A 230 18.76 -4.73 12.80
C ASP A 230 17.36 -4.82 12.17
N LEU A 231 16.58 -5.81 12.61
CA LEU A 231 15.22 -6.09 12.15
C LEU A 231 14.15 -5.38 13.01
N GLN A 232 14.53 -4.65 14.06
CA GLN A 232 13.58 -3.91 14.89
C GLN A 232 12.71 -2.93 14.09
N PRO A 233 13.24 -2.13 13.15
CA PRO A 233 12.41 -1.22 12.36
C PRO A 233 11.37 -1.94 11.51
N MET A 234 11.72 -3.10 10.97
CA MET A 234 10.84 -3.94 10.13
C MET A 234 9.74 -4.60 10.96
N THR A 235 10.11 -5.08 12.16
CA THR A 235 9.17 -5.63 13.15
C THR A 235 8.18 -4.55 13.60
N ALA A 236 8.69 -3.37 14.00
CA ALA A 236 7.87 -2.26 14.45
C ALA A 236 6.89 -1.76 13.38
N ALA A 237 7.33 -1.67 12.12
CA ALA A 237 6.47 -1.25 11.02
C ALA A 237 5.34 -2.26 10.73
N SER A 238 5.65 -3.57 10.78
CA SER A 238 4.66 -4.63 10.59
C SER A 238 3.62 -4.65 11.70
N VAL A 239 4.06 -4.51 12.96
CA VAL A 239 3.16 -4.42 14.13
C VAL A 239 2.30 -3.17 14.08
N LEU A 240 2.89 -2.01 13.75
CA LEU A 240 2.14 -0.75 13.65
C LEU A 240 1.09 -0.80 12.55
N LEU A 241 1.41 -1.39 11.39
CA LEU A 241 0.46 -1.59 10.30
C LEU A 241 -0.75 -2.42 10.74
N GLY A 242 -0.51 -3.56 11.40
CA GLY A 242 -1.59 -4.38 11.95
C GLY A 242 -2.41 -3.63 13.00
N ALA A 243 -1.76 -2.88 13.89
CA ALA A 243 -2.44 -2.14 14.95
C ALA A 243 -3.28 -0.99 14.41
N ASP A 244 -2.81 -0.30 13.37
CA ASP A 244 -3.59 0.71 12.65
C ASP A 244 -4.86 0.11 12.03
N VAL A 245 -4.77 -1.10 11.45
CA VAL A 245 -5.95 -1.80 10.90
C VAL A 245 -6.96 -2.12 12.00
N LEU A 246 -6.51 -2.62 13.16
CA LEU A 246 -7.40 -2.89 14.30
C LEU A 246 -8.04 -1.60 14.84
N GLN A 247 -7.26 -0.52 14.94
CA GLN A 247 -7.79 0.79 15.35
C GLN A 247 -8.80 1.34 14.35
N THR A 248 -8.58 1.11 13.05
CA THR A 248 -9.48 1.49 11.96
C THR A 248 -10.79 0.71 12.04
N LEU A 249 -10.73 -0.61 12.18
CA LEU A 249 -11.92 -1.46 12.34
C LEU A 249 -12.75 -1.05 13.57
N ASN A 250 -12.09 -0.78 14.69
CA ASN A 250 -12.78 -0.31 15.89
C ASN A 250 -13.46 1.06 15.66
N ALA A 251 -12.78 2.01 15.03
CA ALA A 251 -13.36 3.32 14.73
C ALA A 251 -14.56 3.25 13.77
N LEU A 252 -14.46 2.43 12.72
CA LEU A 252 -15.54 2.20 11.75
C LEU A 252 -16.72 1.44 12.39
N TYR A 253 -16.46 0.48 13.28
CA TYR A 253 -17.50 -0.22 14.02
C TYR A 253 -18.26 0.72 14.97
N GLN A 254 -17.56 1.66 15.60
CA GLN A 254 -18.14 2.70 16.45
C GLN A 254 -18.81 3.84 15.66
N ASN A 255 -18.80 3.82 14.32
CA ASN A 255 -19.29 4.88 13.44
C ASN A 255 -18.65 6.26 13.68
N ASN A 256 -17.35 6.29 14.02
CA ASN A 256 -16.57 7.52 14.19
C ASN A 256 -16.15 8.14 12.85
N GLU A 257 -17.12 8.46 12.00
CA GLU A 257 -16.87 9.07 10.69
C GLU A 257 -16.37 10.52 10.81
N LYS A 258 -15.19 10.80 10.25
CA LYS A 258 -14.69 12.17 10.11
C LYS A 258 -15.05 12.70 8.72
N SER A 259 -16.11 13.50 8.62
CA SER A 259 -16.52 14.10 7.35
C SER A 259 -15.83 15.44 7.08
N GLY A 260 -15.60 15.77 5.80
CA GLY A 260 -15.08 17.09 5.39
C GLY A 260 -13.61 17.35 5.76
N GLN A 261 -12.87 16.33 6.20
CA GLN A 261 -11.45 16.47 6.51
C GLN A 261 -10.63 16.74 5.25
N LYS A 262 -9.62 17.62 5.37
CA LYS A 262 -8.56 17.76 4.36
C LYS A 262 -7.46 16.74 4.63
N ILE A 263 -7.16 15.92 3.63
CA ILE A 263 -6.19 14.83 3.71
C ILE A 263 -5.04 15.14 2.74
N PRO A 264 -3.78 15.15 3.20
CA PRO A 264 -2.63 15.25 2.30
C PRO A 264 -2.62 14.12 1.28
N LEU A 265 -2.26 14.42 0.03
CA LEU A 265 -2.17 13.42 -1.04
C LEU A 265 -1.13 12.33 -0.74
N THR A 266 -0.12 12.65 0.10
CA THR A 266 0.94 11.75 0.58
C THR A 266 0.43 10.60 1.47
N GLU A 267 -0.81 10.71 1.97
CA GLU A 267 -1.49 9.62 2.69
C GLU A 267 -1.99 8.50 1.76
N PHE A 268 -1.85 8.67 0.44
CA PHE A 268 -2.24 7.69 -0.57
C PHE A 268 -1.04 7.24 -1.41
N GLU A 269 -1.03 5.97 -1.77
CA GLU A 269 -0.03 5.44 -2.69
C GLU A 269 -0.42 5.81 -4.14
N PRO A 270 0.48 6.39 -4.94
CA PRO A 270 0.23 6.58 -6.35
C PRO A 270 -0.07 5.25 -7.04
N TYR A 271 -1.14 5.22 -7.83
CA TYR A 271 -1.39 4.12 -8.76
C TYR A 271 -0.27 4.04 -9.80
N GLU A 272 0.17 5.20 -10.29
CA GLU A 272 1.30 5.35 -11.19
C GLU A 272 2.20 6.47 -10.64
N SER A 273 3.36 6.10 -10.12
CA SER A 273 4.37 7.05 -9.63
C SER A 273 5.26 7.52 -10.78
N PRO A 274 5.80 8.74 -10.71
CA PRO A 274 6.92 9.15 -11.56
C PRO A 274 8.05 8.12 -11.49
N VAL A 275 8.73 7.88 -12.61
CA VAL A 275 9.85 6.91 -12.71
C VAL A 275 10.97 7.31 -11.76
N ARG A 276 11.28 8.62 -11.75
CA ARG A 276 12.24 9.19 -10.83
C ARG A 276 11.58 9.34 -9.46
N LYS A 277 12.38 9.14 -8.41
CA LYS A 277 11.94 9.15 -7.00
C LYS A 277 11.01 10.34 -6.70
N LEU A 278 9.77 10.03 -6.32
CA LEU A 278 8.85 10.97 -5.67
C LEU A 278 9.36 11.20 -4.24
N ALA A 279 9.73 12.44 -3.93
CA ALA A 279 10.14 12.86 -2.61
C ALA A 279 9.01 13.62 -1.93
N GLU A 280 8.70 13.25 -0.69
CA GLU A 280 7.70 13.91 0.15
C GLU A 280 8.41 14.63 1.29
N THR A 281 8.10 15.90 1.48
CA THR A 281 8.72 16.73 2.52
C THR A 281 7.87 16.78 3.78
N ALA A 282 8.46 17.16 4.92
CA ALA A 282 7.76 17.22 6.20
C ALA A 282 6.57 18.22 6.23
N ASN A 283 6.59 19.23 5.35
CA ASN A 283 5.49 20.18 5.16
C ASN A 283 4.43 19.69 4.14
N GLY A 284 4.50 18.43 3.70
CA GLY A 284 3.50 17.80 2.84
C GLY A 284 3.69 18.01 1.33
N ASN A 285 4.77 18.68 0.90
CA ASN A 285 5.01 18.88 -0.53
C ASN A 285 5.45 17.57 -1.20
N SER A 286 5.10 17.43 -2.47
CA SER A 286 5.56 16.34 -3.33
C SER A 286 6.49 16.90 -4.41
N ILE A 287 7.68 16.32 -4.52
CA ILE A 287 8.76 16.81 -5.40
C ILE A 287 9.27 15.65 -6.24
N PHE A 288 9.37 15.85 -7.56
CA PHE A 288 9.96 14.87 -8.47
C PHE A 288 10.53 15.56 -9.70
N SER A 289 11.48 14.89 -10.35
CA SER A 289 12.12 15.39 -11.56
C SER A 289 11.51 14.78 -12.81
N ILE A 290 11.45 15.56 -13.87
CA ILE A 290 11.02 15.14 -15.19
C ILE A 290 12.14 15.42 -16.20
N SER A 291 12.37 14.48 -17.10
CA SER A 291 13.34 14.64 -18.21
C SER A 291 12.73 14.31 -19.58
N LEU A 292 11.54 13.72 -19.59
CA LEU A 292 10.74 13.36 -20.74
C LEU A 292 9.28 13.52 -20.32
N GLU A 293 8.47 12.47 -20.42
CA GLU A 293 7.11 12.39 -19.92
C GLU A 293 7.07 11.62 -18.58
N GLU A 294 6.46 12.22 -17.57
CA GLU A 294 6.23 11.60 -16.25
C GLU A 294 4.77 11.76 -15.84
N HIS A 295 4.24 10.72 -15.21
CA HIS A 295 2.87 10.69 -14.72
C HIS A 295 2.87 10.57 -13.19
N LEU A 296 1.94 11.26 -12.55
CA LEU A 296 1.58 11.04 -11.16
C LEU A 296 0.07 10.80 -11.11
N PHE A 297 -0.35 9.54 -11.07
CA PHE A 297 -1.75 9.16 -11.01
C PHE A 297 -2.10 8.42 -9.74
N TYR A 298 -3.33 8.62 -9.30
CA TYR A 298 -4.01 7.95 -8.21
C TYR A 298 -5.27 7.30 -8.75
N GLN A 299 -5.72 6.27 -8.04
CA GLN A 299 -6.99 5.63 -8.29
C GLN A 299 -7.90 5.83 -7.09
N PHE A 300 -9.05 6.47 -7.29
CA PHE A 300 -9.99 6.77 -6.20
C PHE A 300 -11.40 6.26 -6.53
N PRO A 301 -12.11 5.66 -5.56
CA PRO A 301 -13.53 5.37 -5.70
C PRO A 301 -14.34 6.63 -6.01
N GLU A 302 -15.47 6.46 -6.69
CA GLU A 302 -16.41 7.57 -6.86
C GLU A 302 -16.94 8.03 -5.51
N HIS A 303 -17.24 9.32 -5.41
CA HIS A 303 -17.85 9.90 -4.20
C HIS A 303 -17.06 9.72 -2.90
N LEU A 304 -15.73 9.61 -2.99
CA LEU A 304 -14.88 9.69 -1.80
C LEU A 304 -14.44 11.12 -1.47
N PHE A 305 -14.09 11.90 -2.50
CA PHE A 305 -13.56 13.25 -2.36
C PHE A 305 -14.36 14.28 -3.15
N GLU A 306 -14.49 15.48 -2.59
CA GLU A 306 -15.20 16.60 -3.22
C GLU A 306 -14.27 17.46 -4.07
N PHE A 307 -13.05 17.69 -3.59
CA PHE A 307 -12.05 18.51 -4.29
C PHE A 307 -10.64 17.99 -4.07
N PHE A 308 -9.81 18.15 -5.10
CA PHE A 308 -8.36 18.20 -4.99
C PHE A 308 -7.89 19.65 -5.12
N SER A 309 -6.86 20.04 -4.36
CA SER A 309 -6.18 21.33 -4.51
C SER A 309 -4.69 21.21 -4.28
N THR A 310 -3.89 21.97 -5.04
CA THR A 310 -2.44 22.10 -4.83
C THR A 310 -1.94 23.40 -5.42
N GLY A 311 -0.87 23.95 -4.84
CA GLY A 311 0.02 24.83 -5.59
C GLY A 311 0.92 23.99 -6.48
N VAL A 312 1.30 24.49 -7.65
CA VAL A 312 2.30 23.85 -8.51
C VAL A 312 3.37 24.84 -8.91
N GLN A 313 4.60 24.36 -9.01
CA GLN A 313 5.71 25.10 -9.58
C GLN A 313 6.62 24.15 -10.37
N ALA A 314 7.16 24.65 -11.47
CA ALA A 314 8.29 24.03 -12.17
C ALA A 314 9.58 24.83 -11.91
N THR A 315 10.67 24.13 -11.63
CA THR A 315 12.01 24.70 -11.52
C THR A 315 12.95 24.07 -12.55
N GLY A 316 14.02 24.78 -12.92
CA GLY A 316 14.93 24.43 -14.01
C GLY A 316 14.84 25.42 -15.17
N ASP A 317 15.31 25.00 -16.35
CA ASP A 317 15.44 25.91 -17.51
C ASP A 317 14.41 25.62 -18.62
N ALA A 318 13.65 24.53 -18.50
CA ALA A 318 12.72 24.04 -19.51
C ALA A 318 11.26 24.39 -19.17
N PRO A 319 10.47 24.91 -20.12
CA PRO A 319 9.02 24.95 -20.02
C PRO A 319 8.44 23.54 -19.87
N VAL A 320 7.47 23.38 -18.98
CA VAL A 320 6.84 22.08 -18.70
C VAL A 320 5.40 22.09 -19.19
N HIS A 321 5.07 21.19 -20.11
CA HIS A 321 3.68 20.93 -20.49
C HIS A 321 3.02 20.08 -19.42
N TYR A 322 1.77 20.38 -19.09
CA TYR A 322 1.00 19.59 -18.14
C TYR A 322 -0.41 19.30 -18.64
N GLU A 323 -0.95 18.17 -18.18
CA GLU A 323 -2.35 17.80 -18.29
C GLU A 323 -2.85 17.34 -16.91
N LEU A 324 -3.96 17.90 -16.44
CA LEU A 324 -4.71 17.41 -15.29
C LEU A 324 -5.80 16.48 -15.79
N ILE A 325 -5.75 15.23 -15.35
CA ILE A 325 -6.66 14.16 -15.75
C ILE A 325 -7.59 13.81 -14.60
N ASN A 326 -8.88 13.72 -14.88
CA ASN A 326 -9.87 13.16 -13.97
C ASN A 326 -10.78 12.21 -14.75
N ASN A 327 -10.87 10.95 -14.32
CA ASN A 327 -11.66 9.92 -14.99
C ASN A 327 -11.36 9.80 -16.51
N ASN A 328 -10.08 9.79 -16.87
CA ASN A 328 -9.58 9.77 -18.26
C ASN A 328 -9.99 10.97 -19.13
N VAL A 329 -10.51 12.05 -18.53
CA VAL A 329 -10.80 13.32 -19.21
C VAL A 329 -9.74 14.34 -18.81
N THR A 330 -9.22 15.09 -19.78
CA THR A 330 -8.34 16.23 -19.53
C THR A 330 -9.19 17.43 -19.08
N GLU A 331 -9.14 17.75 -17.79
CA GLU A 331 -9.88 18.87 -17.18
C GLU A 331 -9.15 20.21 -17.38
N GLN A 332 -7.82 20.16 -17.43
CA GLN A 332 -6.97 21.34 -17.60
C GLN A 332 -5.66 20.94 -18.29
N TYR A 333 -5.11 21.82 -19.11
CA TYR A 333 -3.79 21.65 -19.71
C TYR A 333 -3.11 23.02 -19.89
N GLY A 334 -1.79 23.03 -19.97
CA GLY A 334 -1.05 24.28 -20.11
C GLY A 334 0.47 24.10 -20.14
N ILE A 335 1.17 25.21 -19.99
CA ILE A 335 2.64 25.26 -19.94
C ILE A 335 3.05 26.01 -18.67
N LEU A 336 3.74 25.31 -17.76
CA LEU A 336 4.38 25.91 -16.60
C LEU A 336 5.74 26.47 -17.00
N LEU A 337 5.89 27.79 -16.91
CA LEU A 337 7.17 28.45 -17.11
C LEU A 337 8.03 28.35 -15.83
N PRO A 338 9.35 28.18 -15.96
CA PRO A 338 10.23 28.11 -14.79
C PRO A 338 10.05 29.28 -13.82
N GLY A 339 9.97 28.95 -12.52
CA GLY A 339 9.82 29.94 -11.46
C GLY A 339 8.42 30.56 -11.34
N LYS A 340 7.48 30.24 -12.23
CA LYS A 340 6.07 30.60 -12.08
C LYS A 340 5.35 29.53 -11.26
N SER A 341 4.42 30.00 -10.43
CA SER A 341 3.52 29.13 -9.67
C SER A 341 2.09 29.28 -10.18
N GLU A 342 1.36 28.18 -10.16
CA GLU A 342 -0.07 28.15 -10.41
C GLU A 342 -0.81 27.50 -9.23
N GLN A 343 -2.12 27.73 -9.15
CA GLN A 343 -3.00 27.07 -8.21
C GLN A 343 -3.96 26.19 -8.99
N TRP A 344 -4.04 24.92 -8.62
CA TRP A 344 -4.91 23.96 -9.26
C TRP A 344 -5.99 23.50 -8.31
N ARG A 345 -7.20 23.37 -8.84
CA ARG A 345 -8.36 22.84 -8.11
C ARG A 345 -9.22 22.00 -9.05
N ILE A 346 -9.37 20.73 -8.71
CA ILE A 346 -10.20 19.77 -9.47
C ILE A 346 -11.36 19.32 -8.59
N ARG A 347 -12.56 19.24 -9.16
CA ARG A 347 -13.76 18.74 -8.46
C ARG A 347 -13.90 17.24 -8.65
N PHE A 348 -14.36 16.56 -7.60
CA PHE A 348 -14.73 15.14 -7.61
C PHE A 348 -13.66 14.24 -8.27
N PRO A 349 -12.42 14.21 -7.72
CA PRO A 349 -11.38 13.34 -8.25
C PRO A 349 -11.80 11.88 -8.09
N LYS A 350 -11.78 11.12 -9.19
CA LYS A 350 -12.33 9.76 -9.24
C LYS A 350 -11.69 8.88 -10.31
N HIS A 351 -11.86 7.57 -10.16
CA HIS A 351 -11.25 6.53 -11.00
C HIS A 351 -9.79 6.88 -11.19
N ARG A 352 -9.31 7.07 -12.42
CA ARG A 352 -7.98 7.58 -12.69
C ARG A 352 -7.93 9.10 -12.57
N PHE A 353 -7.28 9.59 -11.53
CA PHE A 353 -7.07 11.02 -11.27
C PHE A 353 -5.58 11.34 -11.14
N GLY A 354 -5.13 12.48 -11.68
CA GLY A 354 -3.79 12.99 -11.42
C GLY A 354 -3.25 13.83 -12.56
N MET A 355 -1.94 13.78 -12.78
CA MET A 355 -1.23 14.72 -13.64
C MET A 355 -0.26 14.02 -14.59
N LYS A 356 -0.18 14.51 -15.82
CA LYS A 356 0.93 14.25 -16.73
C LYS A 356 1.78 15.49 -16.86
N PHE A 357 3.08 15.28 -16.94
CA PHE A 357 4.06 16.33 -17.19
C PHE A 357 4.96 15.90 -18.34
N SER A 358 5.30 16.81 -19.24
CA SER A 358 6.30 16.56 -20.27
C SER A 358 7.18 17.78 -20.54
N VAL A 359 8.43 17.50 -20.91
CA VAL A 359 9.41 18.48 -21.37
C VAL A 359 9.91 18.10 -22.76
N GLU A 360 10.02 19.07 -23.66
CA GLU A 360 10.56 18.82 -25.01
C GLU A 360 12.09 18.66 -25.00
N ARG A 361 12.78 19.45 -24.17
CA ARG A 361 14.24 19.45 -24.00
C ARG A 361 14.63 19.76 -22.56
N GLY A 362 15.73 19.18 -22.10
CA GLY A 362 16.29 19.41 -20.77
C GLY A 362 15.61 18.61 -19.67
N SER A 363 15.72 19.09 -18.44
CA SER A 363 15.01 18.54 -17.28
C SER A 363 14.42 19.64 -16.43
N ALA A 364 13.31 19.33 -15.77
CA ALA A 364 12.68 20.20 -14.80
C ALA A 364 12.40 19.43 -13.51
N GLN A 365 12.19 20.15 -12.42
CA GLN A 365 11.67 19.60 -11.19
C GLN A 365 10.30 20.19 -10.93
N ILE A 366 9.35 19.32 -10.60
CA ILE A 366 7.98 19.67 -10.25
C ILE A 366 7.87 19.68 -8.74
N ILE A 367 7.25 20.73 -8.22
CA ILE A 367 6.94 20.90 -6.82
C ILE A 367 5.43 21.08 -6.69
N LEU A 368 4.75 20.10 -6.12
CA LEU A 368 3.37 20.22 -5.67
C LEU A 368 3.39 20.70 -4.22
N THR A 369 2.90 21.92 -4.01
CA THR A 369 2.84 22.55 -2.69
C THR A 369 1.53 22.19 -2.00
N ASP A 370 1.64 21.51 -0.85
CA ASP A 370 0.50 21.13 -0.01
C ASP A 370 -0.67 20.44 -0.79
N PRO A 371 -0.39 19.42 -1.63
CA PRO A 371 -1.42 18.71 -2.38
C PRO A 371 -2.39 18.02 -1.43
N LYS A 372 -3.67 18.38 -1.51
CA LYS A 372 -4.72 17.94 -0.58
C LYS A 372 -5.99 17.49 -1.29
N LEU A 373 -6.62 16.47 -0.71
CA LEU A 373 -7.96 16.02 -1.02
C LEU A 373 -8.90 16.44 0.11
N GLN A 374 -10.10 16.88 -0.24
CA GLN A 374 -11.15 17.17 0.72
C GLN A 374 -12.19 16.05 0.64
N CYS A 375 -12.39 15.32 1.75
CA CYS A 375 -13.46 14.32 1.83
C CYS A 375 -14.83 14.96 1.63
N LEU A 376 -15.76 14.22 1.05
CA LEU A 376 -17.15 14.66 0.98
C LEU A 376 -17.70 14.92 2.40
N GLY A 377 -18.36 16.06 2.57
CA GLY A 377 -19.13 16.33 3.79
C GLY A 377 -20.32 15.38 3.88
N LYS A 378 -20.83 15.12 5.09
CA LYS A 378 -22.15 14.50 5.22
C LYS A 378 -23.15 15.39 4.49
N PRO A 379 -24.08 14.85 3.67
CA PRO A 379 -25.19 15.64 3.21
C PRO A 379 -25.90 16.23 4.44
N PRO A 380 -26.26 17.53 4.45
CA PRO A 380 -27.00 18.09 5.56
C PRO A 380 -28.24 17.24 5.80
N HIS A 381 -28.57 16.98 7.07
CA HIS A 381 -29.72 16.17 7.51
C HIS A 381 -31.09 16.65 6.98
N SER A 382 -31.14 17.70 6.16
CA SER A 382 -32.33 18.28 5.54
C SER A 382 -32.73 17.66 4.20
N LEU A 383 -32.11 16.57 3.74
CA LEU A 383 -32.46 15.90 2.46
C LEU A 383 -32.86 14.43 2.62
N VAL A 384 -33.29 14.02 3.81
CA VAL A 384 -33.98 12.74 4.01
C VAL A 384 -35.39 13.03 4.52
N HIS A 385 -36.30 13.31 3.59
CA HIS A 385 -37.74 13.17 3.78
C HIS A 385 -38.35 12.57 2.51
#